data_AF-A0A4R6QXS0-F1
#
_entry.id   AF-A0A4R6QXS0-F1
#
_cell.length_a   1.000
_cell.length_b   1.000
_cell.length_c   1.000
_cell.angle_alpha   90.00
_cell.angle_beta   90.00
_cell.angle_gamma   90.00
#
_symmetry.space_group_name_H-M   'P 1'
#
loop_
_entity.id
_entity.type
_entity.pdbx_description
1 polymer ?
#
loop_
_entity_poly.entity_id
_entity_poly.type
_entity_poly.pdbx_seq_one_letter_code
_entity_poly.pdbx_strand_id
1 'polypeptide(L)'
;MSDLAALLPDLSTTSWLLVVLGALIVGFSKTALPGAGTLAAGAFALAMPAKESTAALLLLLILGDMTALWVYRREPDWRTLVRLLPSAMVGVIIGVFFFAAVDDTTVRVTIGVILLALVTLTLVRRAQAARRTAAESEASDHSSAPGPATRAEQASGSRKGAAATAQGIGYGLLGGFTTMVANAAGPVMSLYLLMMRMPVLTFLGTSAWFFAVINLFKLPFSAGLGLFTAETLAMDALLVPVVLLAAFAGAKVARRISQSVFDKLVLGLTVLAAIGLLIP
;
A
#
# COMPACT_ATOMS: atom_id res chain seq x y z
N MET A 1 24.58 -27.37 -5.66
CA MET A 1 24.32 -26.55 -4.46
C MET A 1 25.42 -25.50 -4.23
N SER A 2 26.68 -25.75 -4.64
CA SER A 2 27.77 -24.76 -4.65
C SER A 2 27.48 -23.52 -5.50
N ASP A 3 26.88 -23.70 -6.68
CA ASP A 3 26.71 -22.61 -7.65
C ASP A 3 25.54 -21.68 -7.30
N LEU A 4 24.54 -22.18 -6.58
CA LEU A 4 23.41 -21.37 -6.11
C LEU A 4 23.83 -20.47 -4.93
N ALA A 5 24.67 -21.00 -4.03
CA ALA A 5 25.20 -20.23 -2.91
C ALA A 5 26.11 -19.09 -3.37
N ALA A 6 26.83 -19.29 -4.49
CA ALA A 6 27.66 -18.25 -5.10
C ALA A 6 26.86 -17.12 -5.77
N LEU A 7 25.56 -17.32 -6.03
CA LEU A 7 24.65 -16.33 -6.57
C LEU A 7 23.84 -15.59 -5.50
N LEU A 8 23.94 -15.98 -4.22
CA LEU A 8 23.22 -15.28 -3.16
C LEU A 8 23.98 -14.03 -2.71
N PRO A 9 23.28 -12.93 -2.37
CA PRO A 9 23.93 -11.75 -1.84
C PRO A 9 24.58 -12.07 -0.48
N ASP A 10 25.75 -11.49 -0.24
CA ASP A 10 26.49 -11.64 1.01
C ASP A 10 25.85 -10.81 2.13
N LEU A 11 24.75 -11.32 2.66
CA LEU A 11 23.97 -10.69 3.72
C LEU A 11 24.32 -11.27 5.08
N SER A 12 24.42 -10.40 6.09
CA SER A 12 24.53 -10.83 7.49
C SER A 12 23.29 -11.62 7.93
N THR A 13 23.42 -12.46 8.97
CA THR A 13 22.30 -13.21 9.54
C THR A 13 21.10 -12.31 9.88
N THR A 14 21.36 -11.13 10.45
CA THR A 14 20.33 -10.14 10.75
C THR A 14 19.60 -9.66 9.50
N SER A 15 20.33 -9.40 8.42
CA SER A 15 19.76 -8.97 7.14
C SER A 15 18.91 -10.07 6.51
N TRP A 16 19.35 -11.33 6.60
CA TRP A 16 18.55 -12.50 6.20
C TRP A 16 17.25 -12.62 6.99
N LEU A 17 17.30 -12.42 8.31
CA LEU A 17 16.09 -12.42 9.14
C LEU A 17 15.12 -11.30 8.75
N LEU A 18 15.64 -10.11 8.42
CA LEU A 18 14.84 -8.98 7.97
C LEU A 18 14.15 -9.23 6.62
N VAL A 19 14.85 -9.79 5.63
CA VAL A 19 14.24 -10.08 4.31
C VAL A 19 13.23 -11.23 4.38
N VAL A 20 13.49 -12.26 5.20
CA VAL A 20 12.51 -13.35 5.44
C VAL A 20 11.26 -12.80 6.14
N LEU A 21 11.45 -11.97 7.17
CA LEU A 21 10.34 -11.29 7.85
C LEU A 21 9.56 -10.39 6.87
N GLY A 22 10.28 -9.62 6.04
CA GLY A 22 9.68 -8.79 5.00
C GLY A 22 8.88 -9.62 3.99
N ALA A 23 9.38 -10.77 3.54
CA ALA A 23 8.67 -11.67 2.63
C ALA A 23 7.39 -12.26 3.24
N LEU A 24 7.44 -12.64 4.53
CA LEU A 24 6.25 -13.05 5.28
C LEU A 24 5.21 -11.93 5.33
N ILE A 25 5.65 -10.70 5.64
CA ILE A 25 4.78 -9.52 5.68
C ILE A 25 4.21 -9.22 4.29
N VAL A 26 5.00 -9.32 3.21
CA VAL A 26 4.52 -9.13 1.83
C VAL A 26 3.38 -10.09 1.52
N GLY A 27 3.59 -11.40 1.67
CA GLY A 27 2.56 -12.39 1.37
C GLY A 27 1.27 -12.17 2.17
N PHE A 28 1.41 -12.02 3.49
CA PHE A 28 0.27 -11.78 4.37
C PHE A 28 -0.46 -10.46 4.04
N SER A 29 0.29 -9.38 3.80
CA SER A 29 -0.27 -8.05 3.53
C SER A 29 -1.13 -8.04 2.26
N LYS A 30 -0.71 -8.73 1.20
CA LYS A 30 -1.44 -8.76 -0.07
C LYS A 30 -2.79 -9.44 0.00
N THR A 31 -2.96 -10.35 0.96
CA THR A 31 -4.16 -11.19 1.07
C THR A 31 -5.03 -10.87 2.27
N ALA A 32 -4.51 -10.18 3.29
CA ALA A 32 -5.24 -9.87 4.51
C ALA A 32 -5.24 -8.40 4.88
N LEU A 33 -4.09 -7.72 4.86
CA LEU A 33 -3.96 -6.35 5.37
C LEU A 33 -3.00 -5.54 4.49
N PRO A 34 -3.48 -4.92 3.38
CA PRO A 34 -2.64 -4.24 2.41
C PRO A 34 -1.72 -3.15 3.01
N GLY A 35 -2.14 -2.50 4.09
CA GLY A 35 -1.33 -1.52 4.83
C GLY A 35 -0.07 -2.08 5.48
N ALA A 36 0.00 -3.39 5.78
CA ALA A 36 1.18 -3.99 6.40
C ALA A 36 2.41 -4.04 5.47
N GLY A 37 2.23 -3.95 4.15
CA GLY A 37 3.33 -4.01 3.17
C GLY A 37 4.38 -2.92 3.35
N THR A 38 4.01 -1.79 3.96
CA THR A 38 4.94 -0.73 4.34
C THR A 38 6.02 -1.18 5.34
N LEU A 39 5.70 -2.11 6.24
CA LEU A 39 6.67 -2.67 7.17
C LEU A 39 7.69 -3.57 6.44
N ALA A 40 7.26 -4.27 5.39
CA ALA A 40 8.18 -5.04 4.55
C ALA A 40 9.15 -4.12 3.79
N ALA A 41 8.66 -2.97 3.30
CA ALA A 41 9.51 -1.94 2.70
C ALA A 41 10.61 -1.46 3.64
N GLY A 42 10.26 -1.16 4.89
CA GLY A 42 11.23 -0.79 5.93
C GLY A 42 12.24 -1.91 6.21
N ALA A 43 11.77 -3.15 6.37
CA ALA A 43 12.63 -4.30 6.66
C ALA A 43 13.69 -4.54 5.56
N PHE A 44 13.30 -4.49 4.28
CA PHE A 44 14.26 -4.64 3.18
C PHE A 44 15.21 -3.45 3.07
N ALA A 45 14.73 -2.21 3.25
CA ALA A 45 15.58 -1.02 3.22
C ALA A 45 16.62 -0.97 4.35
N LEU A 46 16.39 -1.67 5.46
CA LEU A 46 17.37 -1.86 6.54
C LEU A 46 18.36 -2.99 6.24
N ALA A 47 17.98 -3.96 5.40
CA ALA A 47 18.79 -5.14 5.09
C ALA A 47 19.77 -4.95 3.93
N MET A 48 19.49 -4.03 3.00
CA MET A 48 20.28 -3.85 1.76
C MET A 48 20.14 -2.42 1.21
N PRO A 49 20.89 -2.02 0.16
CA PRO A 49 20.73 -0.72 -0.50
C PRO A 49 19.27 -0.43 -0.90
N ALA A 50 18.84 0.82 -0.79
CA ALA A 50 17.44 1.20 -0.95
C ALA A 50 16.91 0.96 -2.38
N LYS A 51 17.77 1.19 -3.38
CA LYS A 51 17.46 0.93 -4.79
C LYS A 51 17.25 -0.57 -5.09
N GLU A 52 18.12 -1.42 -4.55
CA GLU A 52 18.03 -2.88 -4.67
C GLU A 52 16.81 -3.44 -3.92
N SER A 53 16.61 -2.97 -2.68
CA SER A 53 15.42 -3.28 -1.86
C SER A 53 14.12 -3.00 -2.61
N THR A 54 14.06 -1.87 -3.34
CA THR A 54 12.88 -1.48 -4.11
C THR A 54 12.57 -2.48 -5.24
N ALA A 55 13.59 -3.02 -5.90
CA ALA A 55 13.44 -3.99 -6.98
C ALA A 55 13.13 -5.40 -6.45
N ALA A 56 13.84 -5.86 -5.42
CA ALA A 56 13.58 -7.15 -4.79
C ALA A 56 12.11 -7.24 -4.30
N LEU A 57 11.65 -6.20 -3.60
CA LEU A 57 10.26 -6.12 -3.17
C LEU A 57 9.28 -6.11 -4.34
N LEU A 58 9.59 -5.47 -5.46
CA LEU A 58 8.67 -5.42 -6.60
C LEU A 58 8.30 -6.82 -7.09
N LEU A 59 9.26 -7.75 -7.19
CA LEU A 59 8.98 -9.12 -7.65
C LEU A 59 8.15 -9.91 -6.63
N LEU A 60 8.50 -9.80 -5.34
CA LEU A 60 7.75 -10.43 -4.27
C LEU A 60 6.33 -9.85 -4.15
N LEU A 61 6.17 -8.55 -4.37
CA LEU A 61 4.88 -7.87 -4.39
C LEU A 61 4.02 -8.35 -5.57
N ILE A 62 4.59 -8.46 -6.77
CA ILE A 62 3.89 -9.02 -7.94
C ILE A 62 3.41 -10.44 -7.65
N LEU A 63 4.26 -11.29 -7.05
CA LEU A 63 3.88 -12.65 -6.67
C LEU A 63 2.72 -12.68 -5.65
N GLY A 64 2.81 -11.83 -4.62
CA GLY A 64 1.74 -11.67 -3.64
C GLY A 64 0.44 -11.14 -4.26
N ASP A 65 0.54 -10.20 -5.21
CA ASP A 65 -0.58 -9.65 -5.96
C ASP A 65 -1.25 -10.72 -6.83
N MET A 66 -0.49 -11.57 -7.53
CA MET A 66 -1.03 -12.67 -8.32
C MET A 66 -1.79 -13.66 -7.44
N THR A 67 -1.26 -13.95 -6.25
CA THR A 67 -1.92 -14.82 -5.27
C THR A 67 -3.22 -14.16 -4.77
N ALA A 68 -3.19 -12.88 -4.44
CA ALA A 68 -4.38 -12.14 -4.01
C ALA A 68 -5.44 -12.04 -5.11
N LEU A 69 -5.04 -11.84 -6.37
CA LEU A 69 -5.93 -11.89 -7.53
C LEU A 69 -6.57 -13.26 -7.67
N TRP A 70 -5.80 -14.34 -7.57
CA TRP A 70 -6.34 -15.68 -7.64
C TRP A 70 -7.43 -15.93 -6.58
N VAL A 71 -7.21 -15.43 -5.35
CA VAL A 71 -8.16 -15.56 -4.22
C VAL A 71 -9.38 -14.64 -4.37
N TYR A 72 -9.21 -13.38 -4.81
CA TYR A 72 -10.23 -12.32 -4.73
C TYR A 72 -10.69 -11.75 -6.09
N ARG A 73 -10.36 -12.40 -7.21
CA ARG A 73 -10.65 -11.90 -8.58
C ARG A 73 -12.10 -11.54 -8.88
N ARG A 74 -13.07 -12.05 -8.10
CA ARG A 74 -14.51 -11.93 -8.42
C ARG A 74 -15.19 -10.68 -7.86
N GLU A 75 -14.60 -10.01 -6.88
CA GLU A 75 -15.29 -8.94 -6.14
C GLU A 75 -14.65 -7.54 -6.19
N PRO A 76 -13.99 -7.09 -7.27
CA PRO A 76 -13.41 -5.76 -7.27
C PRO A 76 -14.40 -4.65 -7.64
N ASP A 77 -14.17 -3.44 -7.13
CA ASP A 77 -14.88 -2.23 -7.56
C ASP A 77 -14.17 -1.58 -8.78
N TRP A 78 -14.65 -1.90 -9.97
CA TRP A 78 -14.09 -1.40 -11.24
C TRP A 78 -14.19 0.10 -11.43
N ARG A 79 -15.25 0.74 -10.91
CA ARG A 79 -15.41 2.19 -11.03
C ARG A 79 -14.33 2.92 -10.27
N THR A 80 -14.00 2.42 -9.08
CA THR A 80 -12.93 2.96 -8.25
C THR A 80 -11.57 2.77 -8.92
N LEU A 81 -11.31 1.59 -9.50
CA LEU A 81 -10.05 1.30 -10.16
C LEU A 81 -9.80 2.15 -11.41
N VAL A 82 -10.78 2.26 -12.31
CA VAL A 82 -10.63 3.07 -13.54
C VAL A 82 -10.42 4.56 -13.21
N ARG A 83 -10.91 5.03 -12.05
CA ARG A 83 -10.68 6.40 -11.57
C ARG A 83 -9.31 6.61 -10.93
N LEU A 84 -8.77 5.60 -10.25
CA LEU A 84 -7.50 5.68 -9.53
C LEU A 84 -6.28 5.36 -10.39
N LEU A 85 -6.40 4.37 -11.28
CA LEU A 85 -5.27 3.84 -12.04
C LEU A 85 -4.58 4.91 -12.91
N PRO A 86 -5.29 5.79 -13.65
CA PRO A 86 -4.63 6.78 -14.50
C PRO A 86 -3.74 7.73 -13.70
N SER A 87 -4.25 8.29 -12.59
CA SER A 87 -3.46 9.18 -11.72
C SER A 87 -2.35 8.43 -10.99
N ALA A 88 -2.56 7.17 -10.61
CA ALA A 88 -1.51 6.34 -10.03
C ALA A 88 -0.39 6.02 -11.02
N MET A 89 -0.70 5.72 -12.28
CA MET A 89 0.32 5.53 -13.31
C MET A 89 1.13 6.80 -13.55
N VAL A 90 0.50 7.98 -13.54
CA VAL A 90 1.23 9.27 -13.56
C VAL A 90 2.13 9.41 -12.34
N GLY A 91 1.64 9.07 -11.15
CA GLY A 91 2.45 9.05 -9.93
C GLY A 91 3.66 8.13 -10.03
N VAL A 92 3.49 6.94 -10.61
CA VAL A 92 4.60 6.01 -10.89
C VAL A 92 5.61 6.65 -11.83
N ILE A 93 5.17 7.25 -12.93
CA ILE A 93 6.06 7.90 -13.91
C ILE A 93 6.88 9.02 -13.23
N ILE A 94 6.25 9.87 -12.41
CA ILE A 94 6.95 10.89 -11.62
C ILE A 94 7.98 10.21 -10.70
N GLY A 95 7.59 9.12 -10.03
CA GLY A 95 8.47 8.32 -9.21
C GLY A 95 9.66 7.75 -9.98
N VAL A 96 9.47 7.28 -11.21
CA VAL A 96 10.54 6.77 -12.09
C VAL A 96 11.56 7.85 -12.39
N PHE A 97 11.11 9.05 -12.80
CA PHE A 97 12.01 10.17 -13.06
C PHE A 97 12.78 10.60 -11.81
N PHE A 98 12.11 10.64 -10.66
CA PHE A 98 12.76 10.87 -9.38
C PHE A 98 13.83 9.81 -9.10
N PHE A 99 13.48 8.52 -9.21
CA PHE A 99 14.37 7.40 -8.92
C PHE A 99 15.61 7.35 -9.83
N ALA A 100 15.43 7.78 -11.09
CA ALA A 100 16.51 7.90 -12.07
C ALA A 100 17.48 9.04 -11.73
N ALA A 101 16.97 10.13 -11.15
CA ALA A 101 17.74 11.36 -10.92
C ALA A 101 18.52 11.38 -9.61
N VAL A 102 18.19 10.52 -8.64
CA VAL A 102 18.75 10.58 -7.29
C VAL A 102 19.60 9.34 -6.95
N ASP A 103 20.51 9.46 -5.98
CA ASP A 103 21.37 8.37 -5.49
C ASP A 103 20.68 7.50 -4.43
N ASP A 104 21.32 6.40 -4.01
CA ASP A 104 20.76 5.46 -3.02
C ASP A 104 20.46 6.13 -1.67
N THR A 105 21.34 7.01 -1.21
CA THR A 105 21.17 7.76 0.03
C THR A 105 19.93 8.63 -0.02
N THR A 106 19.73 9.38 -1.11
CA THR A 106 18.55 10.22 -1.30
C THR A 106 17.29 9.38 -1.41
N VAL A 107 17.31 8.22 -2.11
CA VAL A 107 16.19 7.29 -2.11
C VAL A 107 15.85 6.85 -0.69
N ARG A 108 16.85 6.40 0.09
CA ARG A 108 16.67 5.95 1.48
C ARG A 108 16.03 7.02 2.35
N VAL A 109 16.55 8.25 2.31
CA VAL A 109 15.99 9.39 3.05
C VAL A 109 14.57 9.69 2.58
N THR A 110 14.32 9.64 1.26
CA THR A 110 13.00 9.90 0.69
C THR A 110 11.98 8.83 1.08
N ILE A 111 12.36 7.56 1.12
CA ILE A 111 11.54 6.48 1.69
C ILE A 111 11.16 6.86 3.12
N GLY A 112 12.15 7.23 3.95
CA GLY A 112 11.92 7.71 5.31
C GLY A 112 10.90 8.87 5.38
N VAL A 113 11.10 9.93 4.59
CA VAL A 113 10.22 11.11 4.54
C VAL A 113 8.81 10.77 4.05
N ILE A 114 8.68 9.96 3.00
CA ILE A 114 7.37 9.53 2.47
C ILE A 114 6.62 8.79 3.56
N LEU A 115 7.29 7.84 4.22
CA LEU A 115 6.70 7.07 5.30
C LEU A 115 6.25 8.00 6.44
N LEU A 116 7.07 8.96 6.88
CA LEU A 116 6.66 9.99 7.86
C LEU A 116 5.47 10.84 7.37
N ALA A 117 5.44 11.23 6.11
CA ALA A 117 4.36 12.05 5.56
C ALA A 117 3.02 11.29 5.52
N LEU A 118 3.03 10.01 5.11
CA LEU A 118 1.83 9.15 5.11
C LEU A 118 1.25 8.97 6.51
N VAL A 119 2.15 8.94 7.46
CA VAL A 119 1.89 8.77 8.86
C VAL A 119 1.23 10.01 9.44
N THR A 120 1.82 11.18 9.21
CA THR A 120 1.20 12.47 9.57
C THR A 120 -0.17 12.61 8.92
N LEU A 121 -0.28 12.29 7.62
CA LEU A 121 -1.55 12.34 6.89
C LEU A 121 -2.61 11.45 7.55
N THR A 122 -2.23 10.23 7.96
CA THR A 122 -3.16 9.30 8.61
C THR A 122 -3.59 9.81 9.99
N LEU A 123 -2.67 10.32 10.79
CA LEU A 123 -2.98 10.87 12.12
C LEU A 123 -3.93 12.07 12.02
N VAL A 124 -3.68 12.98 11.08
CA VAL A 124 -4.55 14.14 10.83
C VAL A 124 -5.94 13.69 10.39
N ARG A 125 -6.03 12.73 9.45
CA ARG A 125 -7.30 12.20 8.95
C ARG A 125 -8.09 11.49 10.05
N ARG A 126 -7.41 10.74 10.92
CA ARG A 126 -8.03 10.09 12.10
C ARG A 126 -8.58 11.10 13.09
N ALA A 127 -7.81 12.15 13.41
CA ALA A 127 -8.27 13.21 14.31
C ALA A 127 -9.48 13.97 13.73
N GLN A 128 -9.49 14.22 12.42
CA GLN A 128 -10.62 14.85 11.74
C GLN A 128 -11.87 13.96 11.75
N ALA A 129 -11.73 12.65 11.54
CA ALA A 129 -12.85 11.71 11.59
C ALA A 129 -13.46 11.65 13.00
N ALA A 130 -12.62 11.55 14.05
CA ALA A 130 -13.08 11.54 15.44
C ALA A 130 -13.82 12.83 15.83
N ARG A 131 -13.34 13.99 15.38
CA ARG A 131 -13.99 15.29 15.60
C ARG A 131 -15.35 15.39 14.91
N ARG A 132 -15.52 14.80 13.71
CA ARG A 132 -16.82 14.78 13.02
C ARG A 132 -17.85 13.94 13.77
N THR A 133 -17.46 12.76 14.23
CA THR A 133 -18.36 11.90 15.01
C THR A 133 -18.78 12.56 16.33
N ALA A 134 -17.87 13.26 17.01
CA ALA A 134 -18.21 14.04 18.21
C ALA A 134 -19.20 15.17 17.90
N ALA A 135 -18.95 15.96 16.84
CA ALA A 135 -19.83 17.05 16.42
C ALA A 135 -21.21 16.57 15.93
N GLU A 136 -21.29 15.42 15.26
CA GLU A 136 -22.56 14.80 14.85
C GLU A 136 -23.39 14.34 16.06
N SER A 137 -22.72 13.80 17.09
CA SER A 137 -23.37 13.37 18.34
C SER A 137 -23.89 14.57 19.16
N GLU A 138 -23.16 15.68 19.19
CA GLU A 138 -23.59 16.95 19.80
C GLU A 138 -24.75 17.60 19.04
N ALA A 139 -24.74 17.55 17.70
CA ALA A 139 -25.79 18.11 16.87
C ALA A 139 -27.11 17.32 16.93
N SER A 140 -27.04 15.99 17.09
CA SER A 140 -28.23 15.15 17.27
C SER A 140 -28.95 15.37 18.60
N ASP A 141 -28.24 15.84 19.63
CA ASP A 141 -28.84 16.20 20.92
C ASP A 141 -29.58 17.55 20.88
N HIS A 142 -29.42 18.34 19.81
CA HIS A 142 -29.92 19.73 19.75
C HIS A 142 -30.87 20.04 18.57
N SER A 143 -31.22 19.07 17.72
CA SER A 143 -32.02 19.32 16.51
C SER A 143 -33.32 18.49 16.45
N SER A 144 -34.44 19.15 16.75
CA SER A 144 -35.81 18.69 16.52
C SER A 144 -36.59 19.71 15.64
N ALA A 145 -36.17 19.90 14.38
CA ALA A 145 -36.99 20.60 13.38
C ALA A 145 -36.59 20.24 11.93
N PRO A 146 -37.53 19.91 11.02
CA PRO A 146 -37.23 19.68 9.60
C PRO A 146 -37.32 20.97 8.76
N GLY A 147 -36.34 21.19 7.86
CA GLY A 147 -36.28 22.29 6.90
C GLY A 147 -35.93 21.84 5.47
N PRO A 148 -36.13 22.69 4.44
CA PRO A 148 -36.48 22.28 3.08
C PRO A 148 -35.28 21.76 2.25
N ALA A 149 -35.26 20.45 1.97
CA ALA A 149 -34.09 19.71 1.50
C ALA A 149 -33.84 19.70 -0.03
N THR A 150 -34.84 19.99 -0.86
CA THR A 150 -34.84 19.48 -2.25
C THR A 150 -34.02 20.29 -3.27
N ARG A 151 -33.75 21.59 -3.06
CA ARG A 151 -32.94 22.40 -4.01
C ARG A 151 -31.45 22.45 -3.67
N ALA A 152 -31.10 22.29 -2.39
CA ALA A 152 -29.72 22.19 -1.93
C ALA A 152 -29.10 20.81 -2.22
N GLU A 153 -29.92 19.74 -2.25
CA GLU A 153 -29.48 18.37 -2.56
C GLU A 153 -28.94 18.20 -3.99
N GLN A 154 -29.55 18.83 -5.00
CA GLN A 154 -29.12 18.71 -6.39
C GLN A 154 -27.80 19.46 -6.68
N ALA A 155 -27.59 20.65 -6.09
CA ALA A 155 -26.32 21.38 -6.18
C ALA A 155 -25.19 20.72 -5.35
N SER A 156 -25.55 20.06 -4.25
CA SER A 156 -24.64 19.26 -3.40
C SER A 156 -24.14 18.01 -4.12
N GLY A 157 -24.98 17.35 -4.94
CA GLY A 157 -24.61 16.16 -5.70
C GLY A 157 -23.48 16.38 -6.72
N SER A 158 -23.51 17.50 -7.45
CA SER A 158 -22.46 17.85 -8.44
C SER A 158 -21.11 18.21 -7.79
N ARG A 159 -21.13 18.97 -6.67
CA ARG A 159 -19.92 19.26 -5.88
C ARG A 159 -19.33 18.02 -5.21
N LYS A 160 -20.17 17.09 -4.75
CA LYS A 160 -19.73 15.80 -4.19
C LYS A 160 -19.03 14.93 -5.24
N GLY A 161 -19.50 14.92 -6.49
CA GLY A 161 -18.86 14.20 -7.60
C GLY A 161 -17.49 14.76 -7.98
N ALA A 162 -17.36 16.08 -8.08
CA ALA A 162 -16.09 16.75 -8.38
C ALA A 162 -15.06 16.58 -7.24
N ALA A 163 -15.49 16.72 -5.98
CA ALA A 163 -14.63 16.50 -4.81
C ALA A 163 -14.18 15.04 -4.67
N ALA A 164 -15.05 14.06 -4.94
CA ALA A 164 -14.69 12.65 -4.96
C ALA A 164 -13.68 12.31 -6.07
N THR A 165 -13.80 12.98 -7.22
CA THR A 165 -12.86 12.83 -8.36
C THR A 165 -11.50 13.45 -8.04
N ALA A 166 -11.47 14.66 -7.48
CA ALA A 166 -10.23 15.32 -7.05
C ALA A 166 -9.50 14.54 -5.95
N GLN A 167 -10.24 13.96 -5.00
CA GLN A 167 -9.67 13.08 -3.98
C GLN A 167 -9.09 11.80 -4.60
N GLY A 168 -9.80 11.15 -5.53
CA GLY A 168 -9.28 9.99 -6.26
C GLY A 168 -7.99 10.29 -7.02
N ILE A 169 -7.91 11.45 -7.69
CA ILE A 169 -6.69 11.88 -8.38
C ILE A 169 -5.53 12.04 -7.39
N GLY A 170 -5.75 12.75 -6.27
CA GLY A 170 -4.70 12.98 -5.27
C GLY A 170 -4.19 11.69 -4.62
N TYR A 171 -5.09 10.78 -4.24
CA TYR A 171 -4.71 9.49 -3.67
C TYR A 171 -4.06 8.56 -4.70
N GLY A 172 -4.50 8.61 -5.96
CA GLY A 172 -3.84 7.88 -7.03
C GLY A 172 -2.42 8.39 -7.26
N LEU A 173 -2.20 9.69 -7.47
CA LEU A 173 -0.86 10.28 -7.64
C LEU A 173 0.07 9.93 -6.47
N LEU A 174 -0.40 10.15 -5.24
CA LEU A 174 0.36 9.84 -4.03
C LEU A 174 0.66 8.33 -3.94
N GLY A 175 -0.34 7.49 -4.17
CA GLY A 175 -0.19 6.04 -4.17
C GLY A 175 0.83 5.57 -5.22
N GLY A 176 0.75 6.09 -6.45
CA GLY A 176 1.65 5.79 -7.55
C GLY A 176 3.11 6.18 -7.26
N PHE A 177 3.31 7.42 -6.80
CA PHE A 177 4.64 7.92 -6.45
C PHE A 177 5.24 7.13 -5.28
N THR A 178 4.48 6.98 -4.20
CA THR A 178 4.94 6.27 -3.00
C THR A 178 5.20 4.79 -3.27
N THR A 179 4.42 4.12 -4.14
CA THR A 179 4.74 2.73 -4.48
C THR A 179 5.99 2.62 -5.35
N MET A 180 6.26 3.58 -6.22
CA MET A 180 7.46 3.54 -7.06
C MET A 180 8.73 3.78 -6.23
N VAL A 181 8.72 4.78 -5.35
CA VAL A 181 9.91 5.19 -4.59
C VAL A 181 10.13 4.32 -3.36
N ALA A 182 9.06 3.89 -2.68
CA ALA A 182 9.14 3.28 -1.37
C ALA A 182 8.39 1.95 -1.23
N ASN A 183 7.72 1.46 -2.28
CA ASN A 183 6.84 0.29 -2.20
C ASN A 183 5.79 0.35 -1.06
N ALA A 184 5.47 1.55 -0.59
CA ALA A 184 4.75 1.78 0.68
C ALA A 184 3.37 2.42 0.49
N ALA A 185 2.74 2.24 -0.66
CA ALA A 185 1.44 2.84 -0.95
C ALA A 185 0.24 2.14 -0.28
N GLY A 186 0.48 0.99 0.37
CA GLY A 186 -0.52 0.20 1.08
C GLY A 186 -1.42 1.06 1.97
N PRO A 187 -0.87 1.84 2.91
CA PRO A 187 -1.66 2.71 3.79
C PRO A 187 -2.40 3.85 3.09
N VAL A 188 -1.81 4.47 2.07
CA VAL A 188 -2.47 5.52 1.25
C VAL A 188 -3.74 4.99 0.62
N MET A 189 -3.59 3.85 -0.06
CA MET A 189 -4.70 3.22 -0.77
C MET A 189 -5.71 2.63 0.21
N SER A 190 -5.23 2.05 1.30
CA SER A 190 -6.10 1.51 2.34
C SER A 190 -6.97 2.59 2.97
N LEU A 191 -6.40 3.77 3.25
CA LEU A 191 -7.16 4.92 3.76
C LEU A 191 -8.20 5.39 2.74
N TYR A 192 -7.84 5.48 1.47
CA TYR A 192 -8.77 5.84 0.40
C TYR A 192 -9.95 4.85 0.30
N LEU A 193 -9.67 3.55 0.25
CA LEU A 193 -10.69 2.51 0.11
C LEU A 193 -11.54 2.37 1.40
N LEU A 194 -10.97 2.65 2.57
CA LEU A 194 -11.71 2.72 3.82
C LEU A 194 -12.71 3.88 3.82
N MET A 195 -12.33 5.04 3.27
CA MET A 195 -13.26 6.17 3.08
C MET A 195 -14.39 5.85 2.09
N MET A 196 -14.15 4.96 1.13
CA MET A 196 -15.17 4.43 0.23
C MET A 196 -16.11 3.43 0.90
N ARG A 197 -15.87 3.06 2.17
CA ARG A 197 -16.68 2.14 3.00
C ARG A 197 -16.92 0.79 2.33
N MET A 198 -15.88 0.26 1.68
CA MET A 198 -15.97 -1.03 0.99
C MET A 198 -16.06 -2.20 1.99
N PRO A 199 -16.89 -3.22 1.71
CA PRO A 199 -16.82 -4.50 2.43
C PRO A 199 -15.43 -5.12 2.34
N VAL A 200 -14.99 -5.87 3.36
CA VAL A 200 -13.64 -6.47 3.43
C VAL A 200 -13.21 -7.16 2.13
N LEU A 201 -14.05 -8.03 1.55
CA LEU A 201 -13.68 -8.78 0.35
C LEU A 201 -13.57 -7.88 -0.89
N THR A 202 -14.47 -6.90 -1.03
CA THR A 202 -14.38 -5.88 -2.10
C THR A 202 -13.15 -5.00 -1.94
N PHE A 203 -12.82 -4.62 -0.71
CA PHE A 203 -11.60 -3.87 -0.40
C PHE A 203 -10.35 -4.66 -0.82
N LEU A 204 -10.28 -5.95 -0.45
CA LEU A 204 -9.15 -6.82 -0.76
C LEU A 204 -9.04 -7.09 -2.26
N GLY A 205 -10.15 -7.38 -2.93
CA GLY A 205 -10.19 -7.58 -4.38
C GLY A 205 -9.79 -6.31 -5.16
N THR A 206 -10.31 -5.15 -4.76
CA THR A 206 -9.98 -3.85 -5.36
C THR A 206 -8.51 -3.51 -5.16
N SER A 207 -7.98 -3.71 -3.95
CA SER A 207 -6.56 -3.49 -3.64
C SER A 207 -5.66 -4.43 -4.44
N ALA A 208 -6.01 -5.72 -4.55
CA ALA A 208 -5.25 -6.70 -5.30
C ALA A 208 -5.12 -6.31 -6.77
N TRP A 209 -6.23 -5.92 -7.41
CA TRP A 209 -6.22 -5.43 -8.79
C TRP A 209 -5.46 -4.12 -8.96
N PHE A 210 -5.61 -3.17 -8.03
CA PHE A 210 -4.85 -1.92 -8.06
C PHE A 210 -3.35 -2.19 -8.05
N PHE A 211 -2.87 -2.94 -7.07
CA PHE A 211 -1.44 -3.19 -6.90
C PHE A 211 -0.88 -4.11 -7.99
N ALA A 212 -1.63 -5.12 -8.44
CA ALA A 212 -1.20 -5.96 -9.56
C ALA A 212 -0.93 -5.12 -10.82
N VAL A 213 -1.89 -4.28 -11.22
CA VAL A 213 -1.76 -3.44 -12.42
C VAL A 213 -0.60 -2.46 -12.26
N ILE A 214 -0.50 -1.79 -11.11
CA ILE A 214 0.54 -0.80 -10.86
C ILE A 214 1.93 -1.43 -10.76
N ASN A 215 2.08 -2.58 -10.11
CA ASN A 215 3.36 -3.27 -10.01
C ASN A 215 3.79 -3.87 -11.35
N LEU A 216 2.86 -4.41 -12.15
CA LEU A 216 3.17 -4.81 -13.52
C LEU A 216 3.56 -3.62 -14.40
N PHE A 217 2.91 -2.46 -14.21
CA PHE A 217 3.27 -1.23 -14.91
C PHE A 217 4.65 -0.71 -14.51
N LYS A 218 5.06 -0.85 -13.24
CA LYS A 218 6.39 -0.48 -12.73
C LYS A 218 7.51 -1.35 -13.30
N LEU A 219 7.24 -2.64 -13.50
CA LEU A 219 8.24 -3.65 -13.88
C LEU A 219 9.16 -3.24 -15.04
N PRO A 220 8.67 -2.77 -16.20
CA PRO A 220 9.55 -2.34 -17.29
C PRO A 220 10.43 -1.14 -16.92
N PHE A 221 9.95 -0.22 -16.09
CA PHE A 221 10.75 0.93 -15.65
C PHE A 221 11.83 0.53 -14.66
N SER A 222 11.49 -0.30 -13.66
CA SER A 222 12.47 -0.83 -12.71
C SER A 222 13.54 -1.67 -13.41
N ALA A 223 13.17 -2.43 -14.45
CA ALA A 223 14.12 -3.15 -15.30
C ALA A 223 14.99 -2.20 -16.14
N GLY A 224 14.38 -1.18 -16.75
CA GLY A 224 15.11 -0.16 -17.53
C GLY A 224 16.08 0.68 -16.69
N LEU A 225 15.82 0.81 -15.38
CA LEU A 225 16.74 1.44 -14.41
C LEU A 225 17.89 0.52 -13.96
N GLY A 226 17.92 -0.74 -14.42
CA GLY A 226 18.98 -1.69 -14.08
C GLY A 226 18.96 -2.14 -12.62
N LEU A 227 17.82 -2.08 -11.94
CA LEU A 227 17.71 -2.37 -10.51
C LEU A 227 17.70 -3.87 -10.18
N PHE A 228 17.52 -4.73 -11.19
CA PHE A 228 17.53 -6.19 -11.01
C PHE A 228 18.93 -6.73 -11.21
N THR A 229 19.46 -7.39 -10.18
CA THR A 229 20.76 -8.08 -10.19
C THR A 229 20.55 -9.59 -10.10
N ALA A 230 21.53 -10.38 -10.55
CA ALA A 230 21.45 -11.84 -10.39
C ALA A 230 21.28 -12.26 -8.93
N GLU A 231 21.92 -11.53 -8.01
CA GLU A 231 21.86 -11.76 -6.57
C GLU A 231 20.47 -11.54 -5.99
N THR A 232 19.85 -10.39 -6.31
CA THR A 232 18.49 -10.08 -5.86
C THR A 232 17.46 -11.04 -6.44
N LEU A 233 17.62 -11.45 -7.71
CA LEU A 233 16.76 -12.46 -8.33
C LEU A 233 16.88 -13.85 -7.68
N ALA A 234 18.10 -14.27 -7.32
CA ALA A 234 18.32 -15.54 -6.63
C ALA A 234 17.73 -15.53 -5.21
N MET A 235 17.91 -14.42 -4.49
CA MET A 235 17.28 -14.21 -3.18
C MET A 235 15.75 -14.25 -3.29
N ASP A 236 15.15 -13.53 -4.24
CA ASP A 236 13.70 -13.52 -4.43
C ASP A 236 13.16 -14.92 -4.75
N ALA A 237 13.86 -15.68 -5.58
CA ALA A 237 13.51 -17.07 -5.88
C ALA A 237 13.44 -17.94 -4.62
N LEU A 238 14.37 -17.74 -3.68
CA LEU A 238 14.37 -18.43 -2.38
C LEU A 238 13.21 -17.99 -1.48
N LEU A 239 12.77 -16.72 -1.60
CA LEU A 239 11.67 -16.15 -0.81
C LEU A 239 10.28 -16.46 -1.39
N VAL A 240 10.17 -16.95 -2.62
CA VAL A 240 8.89 -17.33 -3.27
C VAL A 240 8.03 -18.24 -2.37
N PRO A 241 8.54 -19.36 -1.82
CA PRO A 241 7.72 -20.24 -0.98
C PRO A 241 7.24 -19.53 0.29
N VAL A 242 8.07 -18.65 0.86
CA VAL A 242 7.75 -17.87 2.08
C VAL A 242 6.57 -16.93 1.80
N VAL A 243 6.63 -16.18 0.69
CA VAL A 243 5.56 -15.26 0.27
C VAL A 243 4.27 -16.02 0.02
N LEU A 244 4.32 -17.14 -0.72
CA LEU A 244 3.13 -17.92 -1.05
C LEU A 244 2.46 -18.50 0.20
N LEU A 245 3.25 -19.10 1.11
CA LEU A 245 2.73 -19.65 2.37
C LEU A 245 2.07 -18.56 3.22
N ALA A 246 2.72 -17.41 3.36
CA ALA A 246 2.16 -16.28 4.10
C ALA A 246 0.90 -15.70 3.43
N ALA A 247 0.84 -15.67 2.10
CA ALA A 247 -0.32 -15.23 1.35
C ALA A 247 -1.52 -16.18 1.51
N PHE A 248 -1.32 -17.50 1.47
CA PHE A 248 -2.42 -18.43 1.73
C PHE A 248 -2.89 -18.37 3.19
N ALA A 249 -1.97 -18.21 4.14
CA ALA A 249 -2.31 -17.99 5.55
C ALA A 249 -3.13 -16.70 5.72
N GLY A 250 -2.69 -15.59 5.11
CA GLY A 250 -3.40 -14.32 5.11
C GLY A 250 -4.80 -14.43 4.52
N ALA A 251 -4.95 -15.08 3.36
CA ALA A 251 -6.26 -15.31 2.74
C ALA A 251 -7.23 -16.09 3.65
N LYS A 252 -6.73 -17.10 4.38
CA LYS A 252 -7.53 -17.86 5.33
C LYS A 252 -7.97 -17.02 6.53
N VAL A 253 -7.08 -16.15 7.02
CA VAL A 253 -7.37 -15.23 8.13
C VAL A 253 -8.37 -14.16 7.70
N ALA A 254 -8.18 -13.55 6.53
CA ALA A 254 -9.03 -12.46 6.02
C ALA A 254 -10.52 -12.82 5.95
N ARG A 255 -10.84 -14.05 5.55
CA ARG A 255 -12.22 -14.55 5.48
C ARG A 255 -12.91 -14.70 6.85
N ARG A 256 -12.15 -14.62 7.95
CA ARG A 256 -12.65 -14.74 9.33
C ARG A 256 -12.66 -13.41 10.08
N ILE A 257 -12.11 -12.34 9.50
CA ILE A 257 -12.05 -11.02 10.13
C ILE A 257 -13.39 -10.31 9.93
N SER A 258 -13.98 -9.80 11.02
CA SER A 258 -15.16 -8.93 10.95
C SER A 258 -14.79 -7.54 10.44
N GLN A 259 -15.73 -6.84 9.77
CA GLN A 259 -15.48 -5.50 9.22
C GLN A 259 -14.90 -4.52 10.26
N SER A 260 -15.44 -4.49 11.48
CA SER A 260 -14.96 -3.59 12.53
C SER A 260 -13.51 -3.88 12.95
N VAL A 261 -13.12 -5.16 13.01
CA VAL A 261 -11.73 -5.55 13.32
C VAL A 261 -10.82 -5.21 12.14
N PHE A 262 -11.27 -5.46 10.91
CA PHE A 262 -10.53 -5.11 9.71
C PHE A 262 -10.20 -3.62 9.65
N ASP A 263 -11.21 -2.77 9.83
CA ASP A 263 -11.05 -1.31 9.80
C ASP A 263 -10.06 -0.84 10.88
N LYS A 264 -10.14 -1.39 12.10
CA LYS A 264 -9.21 -1.09 13.19
C LYS A 264 -7.80 -1.56 12.89
N LEU A 265 -7.62 -2.75 12.31
CA LEU A 265 -6.31 -3.29 11.95
C LEU A 265 -5.66 -2.47 10.83
N VAL A 266 -6.42 -2.09 9.80
CA VAL A 266 -5.93 -1.23 8.72
C VAL A 266 -5.47 0.13 9.26
N LEU A 267 -6.28 0.76 10.12
CA LEU A 267 -5.91 2.00 10.77
C LEU A 267 -4.72 1.83 11.73
N GLY A 268 -4.70 0.76 12.51
CA GLY A 268 -3.65 0.43 13.48
C GLY A 268 -2.31 0.17 12.80
N LEU A 269 -2.29 -0.62 11.72
CA LEU A 269 -1.09 -0.83 10.91
C LEU A 269 -0.58 0.45 10.27
N THR A 270 -1.49 1.32 9.84
CA THR A 270 -1.10 2.62 9.33
C THR A 270 -0.43 3.48 10.42
N VAL A 271 -0.89 3.36 11.67
CA VAL A 271 -0.28 4.03 12.85
C VAL A 271 0.98 3.30 13.34
N LEU A 272 1.12 1.98 13.16
CA LEU A 272 2.36 1.29 13.52
C LEU A 272 3.46 1.59 12.51
N ALA A 273 3.13 1.65 11.21
CA ALA A 273 4.01 2.19 10.18
C ALA A 273 4.44 3.63 10.50
N ALA A 274 3.62 4.39 11.24
CA ALA A 274 3.98 5.70 11.78
C ALA A 274 5.04 5.69 12.84
N ILE A 275 4.81 4.88 13.87
CA ILE A 275 5.63 4.92 15.07
C ILE A 275 6.95 4.19 14.85
N GLY A 276 6.93 3.06 14.14
CA GLY A 276 8.13 2.25 13.87
C GLY A 276 9.22 2.97 13.06
N LEU A 277 8.89 4.13 12.48
CA LEU A 277 9.83 4.95 11.71
C LEU A 277 10.43 6.13 12.48
N LEU A 278 9.91 6.41 13.68
CA LEU A 278 10.43 7.45 14.57
C LEU A 278 11.49 6.92 15.55
N ILE A 279 11.73 5.61 15.53
CA ILE A 279 12.75 4.96 16.33
C ILE A 279 13.97 4.79 15.41
N PRO A 280 15.10 5.49 15.69
CA PRO A 280 16.31 5.41 14.89
C PRO A 280 16.97 4.02 14.92
#